data_AF-A0ABD1W824-F1
#
_entry.id   AF-A0ABD1W824-F1
#
_cell.length_a   1.000
_cell.length_b   1.000
_cell.length_c   1.000
_cell.angle_alpha   90.00
_cell.angle_beta   90.00
_cell.angle_gamma   90.00
#
_symmetry.space_group_name_H-M   'P 1'
#
loop_
_entity.id
_entity.type
_entity.pdbx_description
1 polymer ?
#
loop_
_entity_poly.entity_id
_entity_poly.type
_entity_poly.pdbx_seq_one_letter_code
_entity_poly.pdbx_strand_id
1 'polypeptide(L)'
;MDQNLSKFNLTDTSLASTFDLTLIARNLKKKIVFSYEPIAVKIFFDDIIINDGFLPGFTQATKNVTTMKAMISSSSPFPDGTDISPLKSNLKNKNLPLKLTLDTRVEVKIRKLKTNKLRVRVNCDGIKISLPTEKSSMTATTANVKCKVDPRFKIIKWTV
;
A
#
# COMPACT_ATOMS: atom_id res chain seq x y z
N MET A 1 -8.89 0.88 4.99
CA MET A 1 -7.47 0.53 5.12
C MET A 1 -6.89 1.69 5.87
N ASP A 2 -6.36 1.42 7.04
CA ASP A 2 -5.98 2.47 7.98
C ASP A 2 -4.45 2.49 8.04
N GLN A 3 -3.88 3.68 8.07
CA GLN A 3 -2.43 3.86 8.00
C GLN A 3 -2.03 4.90 9.04
N ASN A 4 -0.87 4.72 9.66
CA ASN A 4 -0.34 5.64 10.66
C ASN A 4 1.15 5.81 10.39
N LEU A 5 1.62 7.06 10.35
CA LEU A 5 3.02 7.39 10.15
C LEU A 5 3.65 7.54 11.55
N SER A 6 4.44 6.56 11.97
CA SER A 6 5.03 6.54 13.30
C SER A 6 6.44 7.14 13.34
N LYS A 7 7.19 7.14 12.23
CA LYS A 7 8.48 7.85 12.11
C LYS A 7 8.66 8.45 10.72
N PHE A 8 9.17 9.67 10.64
CA PHE A 8 9.54 10.31 9.38
C PHE A 8 10.75 11.22 9.62
N ASN A 9 11.85 10.97 8.92
CA ASN A 9 13.10 11.71 9.02
C ASN A 9 13.63 11.98 7.62
N LEU A 10 13.67 13.26 7.26
CA LEU A 10 14.07 13.75 5.95
C LEU A 10 15.37 14.57 6.09
N THR A 11 16.39 14.18 5.34
CA THR A 11 17.61 14.98 5.15
C THR A 11 17.69 15.48 3.71
N ASP A 12 18.74 16.23 3.37
CA ASP A 12 18.95 16.69 2.00
C ASP A 12 19.26 15.56 1.03
N THR A 13 19.80 14.44 1.53
CA THR A 13 20.31 13.35 0.70
C THR A 13 19.56 12.03 0.92
N SER A 14 18.75 11.92 1.96
CA SER A 14 18.07 10.67 2.32
C SER A 14 16.75 10.88 3.02
N LEU A 15 15.93 9.84 2.96
CA LEU A 15 14.66 9.76 3.66
C LEU A 15 14.55 8.42 4.38
N ALA A 16 14.26 8.50 5.67
CA ALA A 16 13.88 7.36 6.49
C ALA A 16 12.45 7.55 7.01
N SER A 17 11.60 6.53 6.86
CA SER A 17 10.25 6.57 7.38
C SER A 17 9.76 5.21 7.84
N THR A 18 8.77 5.21 8.71
CA THR A 18 8.10 4.03 9.25
C THR A 18 6.60 4.24 9.24
N PHE A 19 5.88 3.31 8.62
CA PHE A 19 4.43 3.30 8.57
C PHE A 19 3.85 2.05 9.23
N ASP A 20 2.86 2.24 10.09
CA ASP A 20 2.01 1.20 10.62
C ASP A 20 0.76 1.09 9.74
N LEU A 21 0.65 -0.02 9.01
CA LEU A 21 -0.41 -0.29 8.06
C LEU A 21 -1.37 -1.32 8.62
N THR A 22 -2.66 -1.02 8.53
CA THR A 22 -3.75 -1.96 8.80
C THR A 22 -4.57 -2.20 7.54
N LEU A 23 -4.36 -3.37 6.93
CA LEU A 23 -5.14 -3.84 5.79
C LEU A 23 -6.31 -4.68 6.28
N ILE A 24 -7.52 -4.34 5.84
CA ILE A 24 -8.73 -5.12 6.10
C ILE A 24 -9.25 -5.62 4.76
N ALA A 25 -9.21 -6.93 4.56
CA ALA A 25 -9.72 -7.59 3.38
C ALA A 25 -11.01 -8.34 3.72
N ARG A 26 -12.06 -8.19 2.90
CA ARG A 26 -13.39 -8.77 3.18
C ARG A 26 -13.85 -9.64 2.01
N ASN A 27 -13.98 -10.94 2.26
CA ASN A 27 -14.58 -11.87 1.32
C ASN A 27 -16.04 -12.14 1.68
N LEU A 28 -16.98 -11.52 0.96
CA LEU A 28 -18.42 -11.75 1.16
C LEU A 28 -18.97 -12.99 0.40
N LYS A 29 -18.13 -13.65 -0.40
CA LYS A 29 -18.57 -14.73 -1.29
C LYS A 29 -18.60 -16.06 -0.54
N LYS A 30 -19.69 -16.82 -0.73
CA LYS A 30 -19.95 -18.09 -0.03
C LYS A 30 -19.27 -19.31 -0.66
N LYS A 31 -18.73 -19.18 -1.89
CA LYS A 31 -18.21 -20.30 -2.69
C LYS A 31 -16.79 -20.06 -3.20
N ILE A 32 -16.20 -18.91 -2.87
CA ILE A 32 -14.94 -18.45 -3.42
C ILE A 32 -13.96 -18.26 -2.28
N VAL A 33 -12.78 -18.86 -2.42
CA VAL A 33 -11.62 -18.63 -1.57
C VAL A 33 -10.60 -17.84 -2.40
N PHE A 34 -10.01 -16.81 -1.80
CA PHE A 34 -8.94 -16.04 -2.41
C PHE A 34 -7.63 -16.35 -1.73
N SER A 35 -6.58 -16.64 -2.49
CA SER A 35 -5.22 -16.79 -1.96
C SER A 35 -4.35 -15.68 -2.54
N TYR A 36 -3.71 -14.92 -1.67
CA TYR A 36 -2.89 -13.77 -2.00
C TYR A 36 -1.43 -14.15 -1.75
N GLU A 37 -0.57 -13.94 -2.75
CA GLU A 37 0.89 -13.90 -2.56
C GLU A 37 1.28 -12.70 -1.69
N PRO A 38 2.54 -12.66 -1.18
CA PRO A 38 3.06 -11.47 -0.50
C PRO A 38 2.73 -10.19 -1.28
N ILE A 39 2.24 -9.20 -0.55
CA ILE A 39 1.79 -7.94 -1.13
C ILE A 39 2.95 -6.96 -1.05
N ALA A 40 3.47 -6.54 -2.20
CA ALA A 40 4.42 -5.44 -2.26
C ALA A 40 3.68 -4.13 -2.00
N VAL A 41 4.21 -3.34 -1.08
CA VAL A 41 3.67 -2.04 -0.68
C VAL A 41 4.64 -0.96 -1.13
N LYS A 42 4.13 0.11 -1.73
CA LYS A 42 4.89 1.32 -2.02
C LYS A 42 4.08 2.55 -1.66
N ILE A 43 4.70 3.47 -0.94
CA ILE A 43 4.13 4.75 -0.55
C ILE A 43 4.95 5.84 -1.24
N PHE A 44 4.23 6.75 -1.89
CA PHE A 44 4.81 7.83 -2.66
C PHE A 44 4.32 9.17 -2.15
N PHE A 45 5.20 10.16 -2.20
CA PHE A 45 4.85 11.58 -2.28
C PHE A 45 5.18 12.02 -3.71
N ASP A 46 4.17 12.44 -4.47
CA ASP A 46 4.27 12.60 -5.93
C ASP A 46 4.90 11.36 -6.58
N ASP A 47 6.05 11.50 -7.24
CA ASP A 47 6.80 10.40 -7.88
C ASP A 47 7.95 9.85 -7.01
N ILE A 48 8.15 10.42 -5.82
CA ILE A 48 9.22 10.03 -4.90
C ILE A 48 8.72 8.88 -4.01
N ILE A 49 9.42 7.74 -4.07
CA ILE A 49 9.17 6.64 -3.13
C ILE A 49 9.65 7.08 -1.75
N ILE A 50 8.71 7.23 -0.82
CA ILE A 50 9.04 7.56 0.56
C ILE A 50 9.15 6.31 1.43
N ASN A 51 8.42 5.24 1.07
CA ASN A 51 8.49 3.97 1.77
C ASN A 51 8.11 2.80 0.89
N ASP A 52 8.72 1.66 1.14
CA ASP A 52 8.37 0.39 0.51
C ASP A 52 8.53 -0.78 1.50
N GLY A 53 7.86 -1.89 1.19
CA GLY A 53 7.89 -3.07 2.03
C GLY A 53 6.97 -4.17 1.53
N PHE A 54 6.73 -5.16 2.39
CA PHE A 54 5.89 -6.31 2.07
C PHE A 54 4.93 -6.65 3.20
N LEU A 55 3.71 -7.02 2.85
CA LEU A 55 2.79 -7.74 3.73
C LEU A 55 2.86 -9.23 3.41
N PRO A 56 2.74 -10.11 4.43
CA PRO A 56 2.74 -11.55 4.18
C PRO A 56 1.55 -11.96 3.31
N GLY A 57 1.75 -13.01 2.51
CA GLY A 57 0.64 -13.63 1.78
C GLY A 57 -0.38 -14.25 2.75
N PHE A 58 -1.62 -14.36 2.32
CA PHE A 58 -2.69 -14.91 3.15
C PHE A 58 -3.80 -15.54 2.31
N THR A 59 -4.60 -16.41 2.94
CA THR A 59 -5.77 -17.02 2.30
C THR A 59 -7.04 -16.58 2.99
N GLN A 60 -7.98 -16.04 2.22
CA GLN A 60 -9.30 -15.66 2.68
C GLN A 60 -10.33 -16.73 2.37
N ALA A 61 -10.75 -17.44 3.42
CA ALA A 61 -11.86 -18.36 3.37
C ALA A 61 -13.18 -17.66 3.00
N THR A 62 -14.22 -18.44 2.71
CA THR A 62 -15.55 -17.92 2.38
C THR A 62 -16.14 -17.14 3.54
N LYS A 63 -16.82 -16.02 3.27
CA LYS A 63 -17.43 -15.15 4.31
C LYS A 63 -16.45 -14.69 5.40
N ASN A 64 -15.17 -14.53 5.07
CA ASN A 64 -14.14 -14.16 6.05
C ASN A 64 -13.77 -12.67 5.95
N VAL A 65 -13.43 -12.08 7.10
CA VAL A 65 -12.74 -10.80 7.21
C VAL A 65 -11.34 -11.08 7.73
N THR A 66 -10.33 -10.61 7.02
CA THR A 66 -8.93 -10.74 7.43
C THR A 66 -8.39 -9.35 7.71
N THR A 67 -7.89 -9.15 8.92
CA THR A 67 -7.18 -7.93 9.31
C THR A 67 -5.70 -8.25 9.43
N MET A 68 -4.87 -7.50 8.72
CA MET A 68 -3.42 -7.61 8.76
C MET A 68 -2.84 -6.30 9.25
N LYS A 69 -1.92 -6.38 10.19
CA LYS A 69 -1.13 -5.25 10.66
C LYS A 69 0.32 -5.48 10.29
N ALA A 70 0.97 -4.46 9.77
CA ALA A 70 2.39 -4.51 9.49
C ALA A 70 3.03 -3.14 9.73
N MET A 71 4.28 -3.18 10.17
CA MET A 71 5.14 -2.02 10.26
C MET A 71 6.13 -2.11 9.11
N ILE A 72 6.10 -1.16 8.18
CA ILE A 72 7.07 -1.07 7.09
C ILE A 72 8.00 0.11 7.35
N SER A 73 9.31 -0.15 7.30
CA SER A 73 10.34 0.86 7.52
C SER A 73 11.28 0.86 6.34
N SER A 74 11.58 2.05 5.83
CA SER A 74 12.54 2.27 4.77
C SER A 74 13.54 3.34 5.21
N SER A 75 14.75 3.25 4.68
CA SER A 75 15.75 4.31 4.77
C SER A 75 16.58 4.25 3.49
N SER A 76 16.38 5.21 2.60
CA SER A 76 17.03 5.22 1.30
C SER A 76 17.54 6.62 0.95
N PRO A 77 18.72 6.72 0.31
CA PRO A 77 19.14 7.98 -0.29
C PRO A 77 18.22 8.37 -1.45
N PHE A 78 18.10 9.66 -1.72
CA PHE A 78 17.44 10.12 -2.92
C PHE A 78 18.32 9.86 -4.15
N PRO A 79 17.74 9.50 -5.31
CA PRO A 79 18.47 9.52 -6.57
C PRO A 79 19.06 10.90 -6.86
N ASP A 80 20.22 10.95 -7.51
CA ASP A 80 20.86 12.22 -7.89
C ASP A 80 19.91 13.08 -8.73
N GLY A 81 19.83 14.38 -8.40
CA GLY A 81 18.96 15.33 -9.09
C GLY A 81 17.48 15.29 -8.67
N THR A 82 17.11 14.51 -7.65
CA THR A 82 15.73 14.52 -7.11
C THR A 82 15.42 15.88 -6.47
N ASP A 83 14.43 16.61 -6.99
CA ASP A 83 13.92 17.82 -6.34
C ASP A 83 13.02 17.46 -5.15
N ILE A 84 13.55 17.64 -3.94
CA ILE A 84 12.85 17.39 -2.69
C ILE A 84 12.24 18.66 -2.08
N SER A 85 12.33 19.80 -2.76
CA SER A 85 11.74 21.06 -2.29
C SER A 85 10.22 20.98 -2.06
N PRO A 86 9.43 20.27 -2.90
CA PRO A 86 7.99 20.14 -2.66
C PRO A 86 7.71 19.27 -1.43
N LEU A 87 8.50 18.20 -1.24
CA LEU A 87 8.39 17.31 -0.08
C LEU A 87 8.68 18.08 1.21
N LYS A 88 9.76 18.86 1.25
CA LYS A 88 10.13 19.72 2.39
C LYS A 88 9.05 20.75 2.70
N SER A 89 8.50 21.40 1.67
CA SER A 89 7.44 22.40 1.81
C SER A 89 6.16 21.81 2.40
N ASN A 90 5.71 20.68 1.87
CA ASN A 90 4.51 19.96 2.35
C ASN A 90 4.69 19.42 3.78
N LEU A 91 5.90 18.97 4.12
CA LEU A 91 6.24 18.57 5.49
C LEU A 91 6.14 19.74 6.46
N LYS A 92 6.70 20.92 6.11
CA LYS A 92 6.58 22.15 6.93
C LYS A 92 5.12 22.57 7.11
N ASN A 93 4.33 22.46 6.05
CA ASN A 93 2.90 22.80 6.04
C ASN A 93 2.01 21.71 6.65
N LYS A 94 2.60 20.63 7.20
CA LYS A 94 1.89 19.52 7.85
C LYS A 94 0.84 18.85 6.98
N ASN A 95 1.01 18.92 5.67
CA ASN A 95 0.08 18.40 4.69
C ASN A 95 0.85 17.51 3.73
N LEU A 96 0.88 16.21 4.00
CA LEU A 96 1.59 15.25 3.17
C LEU A 96 0.59 14.41 2.35
N PRO A 97 0.27 14.79 1.10
CA PRO A 97 -0.53 13.97 0.20
C PRO A 97 0.28 12.76 -0.26
N LEU A 98 -0.23 11.57 0.03
CA LEU A 98 0.41 10.32 -0.29
C LEU A 98 -0.40 9.49 -1.27
N LYS A 99 0.35 8.71 -2.06
CA LYS A 99 -0.15 7.65 -2.90
C LYS A 99 0.33 6.31 -2.39
N LEU A 100 -0.59 5.37 -2.20
CA LEU A 100 -0.29 4.00 -1.82
C LEU A 100 -0.52 3.08 -3.02
N THR A 101 0.47 2.26 -3.32
CA THR A 101 0.37 1.16 -4.29
C THR A 101 0.53 -0.18 -3.57
N LEU A 102 -0.40 -1.10 -3.83
CA LEU A 102 -0.33 -2.49 -3.39
C LEU A 102 -0.29 -3.40 -4.62
N ASP A 103 0.74 -4.22 -4.74
CA ASP A 103 0.91 -5.20 -5.82
C ASP A 103 0.93 -6.61 -5.25
N THR A 104 0.09 -7.50 -5.77
CA THR A 104 0.08 -8.91 -5.38
C THR A 104 -0.34 -9.81 -6.54
N ARG A 105 -0.26 -11.12 -6.35
CA ARG A 105 -0.91 -12.11 -7.22
C ARG A 105 -1.99 -12.83 -6.45
N VAL A 106 -3.15 -12.97 -7.08
CA VAL A 106 -4.34 -13.56 -6.49
C VAL A 106 -4.70 -14.84 -7.24
N GLU A 107 -4.80 -15.94 -6.50
CA GLU A 107 -5.41 -17.19 -6.96
C GLU A 107 -6.85 -17.24 -6.44
N VAL A 108 -7.79 -17.56 -7.33
CA VAL A 108 -9.19 -17.78 -6.96
C VAL A 108 -9.48 -19.28 -6.99
N LYS A 109 -10.05 -19.81 -5.90
CA LYS A 109 -10.52 -21.19 -5.80
C LYS A 109 -12.04 -21.24 -5.64
N ILE A 110 -12.69 -21.96 -6.55
CA ILE A 110 -14.14 -22.20 -6.54
C ILE A 110 -14.37 -23.69 -6.33
N ARG A 111 -14.82 -24.08 -5.13
CA ARG A 111 -14.91 -25.50 -4.71
C ARG A 111 -13.57 -26.22 -4.89
N LYS A 112 -13.47 -27.16 -5.85
CA LYS A 112 -12.25 -27.93 -6.15
C LYS A 112 -11.44 -27.33 -7.31
N LEU A 113 -12.00 -26.37 -8.05
CA LEU A 113 -11.34 -25.73 -9.19
C LEU A 113 -10.48 -24.55 -8.72
N LYS A 114 -9.25 -24.46 -9.23
CA LYS A 114 -8.33 -23.34 -9.02
C LYS A 114 -8.11 -22.61 -10.33
N THR A 115 -7.96 -21.29 -10.24
CA THR A 115 -7.58 -20.44 -11.38
C THR A 115 -6.08 -20.23 -11.42
N ASN A 116 -5.54 -19.78 -12.55
CA ASN A 116 -4.18 -19.26 -12.59
C ASN A 116 -4.07 -17.97 -11.77
N LYS A 117 -2.89 -17.71 -11.22
CA LYS A 117 -2.62 -16.49 -10.45
C LYS A 117 -2.72 -15.25 -11.34
N LEU A 118 -3.63 -14.34 -10.98
CA LEU A 118 -3.79 -13.04 -11.63
C LEU A 118 -3.01 -11.98 -10.86
N ARG A 119 -2.19 -11.17 -11.54
CA ARG A 119 -1.55 -10.01 -10.90
C ARG A 119 -2.59 -8.91 -10.70
N VAL A 120 -2.65 -8.33 -9.50
CA VAL A 120 -3.57 -7.25 -9.14
C VAL A 120 -2.76 -6.10 -8.57
N ARG A 121 -3.04 -4.89 -9.04
CA ARG A 121 -2.52 -3.65 -8.46
C ARG A 121 -3.67 -2.84 -7.86
N VAL A 122 -3.49 -2.32 -6.66
CA VAL A 122 -4.40 -1.34 -6.06
C VAL A 122 -3.64 -0.03 -5.91
N ASN A 123 -4.21 1.06 -6.41
CA ASN A 123 -3.67 2.41 -6.25
C ASN A 123 -4.67 3.23 -5.44
N CYS A 124 -4.22 3.83 -4.35
CA CYS A 124 -5.01 4.73 -3.53
C CYS A 124 -4.32 6.10 -3.52
N ASP A 125 -4.98 7.10 -4.08
CA ASP A 125 -4.46 8.47 -4.18
C ASP A 125 -5.13 9.38 -3.15
N GLY A 126 -4.44 10.45 -2.75
CA GLY A 126 -5.02 11.49 -1.88
C GLY A 126 -5.10 11.11 -0.40
N ILE A 127 -4.26 10.19 0.06
CA ILE A 127 -4.13 9.88 1.49
C ILE A 127 -3.45 11.08 2.16
N LYS A 128 -4.14 11.76 3.07
CA LYS A 128 -3.56 12.90 3.79
C LYS A 128 -3.07 12.45 5.16
N ILE A 129 -1.81 12.76 5.43
CA ILE A 129 -1.26 12.63 6.77
C ILE A 129 -1.14 13.99 7.40
N SER A 130 -1.83 14.17 8.52
CA SER A 130 -1.67 15.33 9.37
C SER A 130 -0.52 15.09 10.34
N LEU A 131 0.50 15.94 10.26
CA LEU A 131 1.61 15.96 11.21
C LEU A 131 1.15 16.67 12.50
N PRO A 132 1.24 16.03 13.68
CA PRO A 132 0.97 16.71 14.94
C PRO A 132 2.01 17.81 15.17
N THR A 133 1.59 18.85 15.92
CA THR A 133 2.43 20.00 16.25
C THR A 133 3.44 19.70 17.36
N GLU A 134 3.24 18.62 18.11
CA GLU A 134 4.10 18.15 19.21
C GLU A 134 4.34 16.63 19.11
N LYS A 135 5.19 16.09 20.00
CA LYS A 135 5.80 14.73 20.03
C LYS A 135 4.82 13.52 20.08
N SER A 136 3.62 13.58 19.51
CA SER A 136 2.71 12.44 19.39
C SER A 136 2.85 11.73 18.05
N SER A 137 2.43 10.46 18.02
CA SER A 137 2.30 9.64 16.81
C SER A 137 1.40 10.32 15.78
N MET A 138 1.71 10.18 14.48
CA MET A 138 0.98 10.83 13.40
C MET A 138 -0.01 9.85 12.75
N THR A 139 -1.29 10.18 12.77
CA THR A 139 -2.32 9.32 12.17
C THR A 139 -2.70 9.80 10.79
N ALA A 140 -2.61 8.89 9.80
CA ALA A 140 -3.11 9.16 8.47
C ALA A 140 -4.61 8.88 8.44
N THR A 141 -5.37 9.81 7.87
CA THR A 141 -6.80 9.58 7.67
C THR A 141 -7.01 9.17 6.22
N THR A 142 -7.52 7.96 6.03
CA THR A 142 -7.91 7.43 4.70
C THR A 142 -9.41 7.57 4.45
N ALA A 143 -10.13 8.29 5.31
CA ALA A 143 -11.56 8.54 5.14
C ALA A 143 -11.80 9.18 3.76
N ASN A 144 -12.64 8.53 2.94
CA ASN A 144 -12.99 8.95 1.58
C ASN A 144 -11.90 8.81 0.50
N VAL A 145 -10.79 8.11 0.77
CA VAL A 145 -9.81 7.76 -0.28
C VAL A 145 -10.41 6.70 -1.21
N LYS A 146 -10.62 7.05 -2.48
CA LYS A 146 -11.03 6.09 -3.51
C LYS A 146 -9.79 5.35 -4.01
N CYS A 147 -9.77 4.04 -3.81
CA CYS A 147 -8.74 3.18 -4.37
C CYS A 147 -9.19 2.60 -5.71
N LYS A 148 -8.34 2.68 -6.73
CA LYS A 148 -8.51 2.03 -8.02
C LYS A 148 -7.88 0.64 -7.98
N VAL A 149 -8.62 -0.37 -8.42
CA VAL A 149 -8.13 -1.75 -8.55
C VAL A 149 -7.92 -2.04 -10.03
N ASP A 150 -6.68 -2.29 -10.43
CA ASP A 150 -6.26 -2.59 -11.79
C ASP A 150 -5.85 -4.08 -11.89
N PRO A 151 -6.71 -4.98 -12.40
CA PRO A 151 -6.31 -6.35 -12.71
C PRO A 151 -5.35 -6.34 -13.90
N ARG A 152 -4.15 -6.90 -13.71
CA ARG A 152 -3.11 -7.01 -14.73
C ARG A 152 -3.21 -8.37 -15.40
N PHE A 153 -4.14 -8.48 -16.33
CA PHE A 153 -4.26 -9.67 -17.18
C PHE A 153 -3.00 -9.81 -18.03
N LYS A 154 -2.35 -10.97 -17.96
CA LYS A 154 -1.54 -11.43 -19.08
C LYS A 154 -2.53 -11.97 -20.10
N ILE A 155 -2.63 -11.32 -21.26
CA ILE A 155 -3.38 -11.89 -22.39
C ILE A 155 -2.66 -13.19 -22.75
N ILE A 156 -3.23 -14.31 -22.31
CA ILE A 156 -2.80 -15.62 -22.79
C ILE A 156 -3.47 -15.76 -24.15
N LYS A 157 -2.70 -15.67 -25.23
CA LYS A 157 -3.14 -16.12 -26.55
C LYS A 157 -3.36 -17.62 -26.42
N TRP A 158 -4.60 -18.06 -26.43
CA TRP A 158 -4.92 -19.46 -26.66
C TRP A 158 -4.73 -19.69 -28.16
N THR A 159 -3.68 -20.41 -28.53
CA THR A 159 -3.64 -21.05 -29.85
C THR A 159 -4.48 -22.31 -29.73
N VAL A 160 -5.56 -22.38 -30.52
CA VAL A 160 -6.37 -23.59 -30.72
C VAL A 160 -5.63 -24.51 -31.69
#